data_AF-A0A0M4CT37-F1
#
_entry.id   AF-A0A0M4CT37-F1
#
_cell.length_a   1.000
_cell.length_b   1.000
_cell.length_c   1.000
_cell.angle_alpha   90.00
_cell.angle_beta   90.00
_cell.angle_gamma   90.00
#
_symmetry.space_group_name_H-M   'P 1'
#
loop_
_entity.id
_entity.type
_entity.pdbx_description
1 polymer ?
#
loop_
_entity_poly.entity_id
_entity_poly.type
_entity_poly.pdbx_seq_one_letter_code
_entity_poly.pdbx_strand_id
1 'polypeptide(L)'
;MRGEYFPLHPLRIPSGWTLRHNNFVDAPLGHFYGYYDGLLLLAYHAEWDLLTDLSWLPGPPGKDPAEAGSFLLRVMSDERTGHELHRIESRDQAVIVTELERLFAELPVRHAPRVRYANYSCEEVDMLMGLYKAMLKLRSEDPAFDASCQTGDLGIESKLQAIAPMARRYWEGIDPETRDSDSRWTERIFYPNVLQLCDWSHARREKENDLFARWDMYFRGAKG
;
A
#
# COMPACT_ATOMS: atom_id res chain seq x y z
N MET A 1 27.35 -12.55 29.91
CA MET A 1 28.20 -12.05 28.80
C MET A 1 28.00 -10.55 28.73
N ARG A 2 29.06 -9.75 28.58
CA ARG A 2 28.89 -8.32 28.25
C ARG A 2 28.23 -8.28 26.87
N GLY A 3 26.99 -7.83 26.81
CA GLY A 3 26.24 -7.77 25.55
C GLY A 3 26.94 -6.78 24.62
N GLU A 4 27.48 -7.28 23.52
CA GLU A 4 27.81 -6.41 22.40
C GLU A 4 26.49 -5.82 21.89
N TYR A 5 26.34 -4.50 22.05
CA TYR A 5 25.18 -3.79 21.55
C TYR A 5 25.48 -3.35 20.13
N PHE A 6 24.85 -4.02 19.17
CA PHE A 6 24.85 -3.59 17.77
C PHE A 6 23.67 -2.63 17.55
N PRO A 7 23.85 -1.56 16.77
CA PRO A 7 22.73 -0.68 16.41
C PRO A 7 21.75 -1.43 15.51
N LEU A 8 20.49 -0.97 15.44
CA LEU A 8 19.55 -1.47 14.45
C LEU A 8 20.07 -1.18 13.04
N HIS A 9 19.86 -2.12 12.12
CA HIS A 9 20.24 -1.95 10.74
C HIS A 9 19.38 -0.84 10.10
N PRO A 10 19.98 0.15 9.43
CA PRO A 10 19.22 1.21 8.79
C PRO A 10 18.47 0.65 7.57
N LEU A 11 17.15 0.67 7.63
CA LEU A 11 16.27 0.22 6.53
C LEU A 11 15.49 1.40 5.95
N ARG A 12 15.41 1.47 4.63
CA ARG A 12 14.51 2.40 3.91
C ARG A 12 13.11 1.83 3.90
N ILE A 13 12.27 2.34 4.79
CA ILE A 13 10.87 1.93 4.91
C ILE A 13 9.99 3.04 4.31
N PRO A 14 9.34 2.79 3.15
CA PRO A 14 8.42 3.75 2.55
C PRO A 14 7.18 3.99 3.42
N SER A 15 6.50 5.10 3.18
CA SER A 15 5.20 5.40 3.81
C SER A 15 4.18 4.28 3.55
N GLY A 16 3.32 3.99 4.54
CA GLY A 16 2.29 2.95 4.47
C GLY A 16 2.67 1.65 5.18
N TRP A 17 3.96 1.42 5.42
CA TRP A 17 4.46 0.32 6.25
C TRP A 17 4.52 0.72 7.73
N THR A 18 4.04 -0.17 8.60
CA THR A 18 4.13 -0.06 10.06
C THR A 18 5.02 -1.16 10.61
N LEU A 19 6.07 -0.78 11.35
CA LEU A 19 6.89 -1.74 12.09
C LEU A 19 6.17 -2.16 13.38
N ARG A 20 5.88 -3.45 13.53
CA ARG A 20 5.39 -4.04 14.77
C ARG A 20 6.54 -4.58 15.64
N HIS A 21 7.63 -5.01 15.00
CA HIS A 21 8.81 -5.53 15.68
C HIS A 21 10.08 -5.23 14.87
N ASN A 22 11.18 -4.89 15.54
CA ASN A 22 12.48 -4.70 14.90
C ASN A 22 13.65 -4.93 15.89
N ASN A 23 14.28 -6.09 15.75
CA ASN A 23 15.53 -6.51 16.40
C ASN A 23 16.62 -6.79 15.36
N PHE A 24 16.43 -6.36 14.11
CA PHE A 24 17.40 -6.59 13.05
C PHE A 24 18.56 -5.60 13.19
N VAL A 25 19.67 -6.10 13.72
CA VAL A 25 20.87 -5.31 14.03
C VAL A 25 21.89 -5.30 12.90
N ASP A 26 22.71 -4.26 12.84
CA ASP A 26 23.90 -4.17 12.00
C ASP A 26 25.08 -4.83 12.70
N ALA A 27 25.12 -6.16 12.65
CA ALA A 27 26.14 -6.98 13.29
C ALA A 27 27.11 -7.59 12.24
N PRO A 28 28.36 -7.90 12.62
CA PRO A 28 29.32 -8.51 11.73
C PRO A 28 28.90 -9.92 11.28
N LEU A 29 29.48 -10.36 10.14
CA LEU A 29 29.26 -11.70 9.61
C LEU A 29 29.57 -12.77 10.67
N GLY A 30 28.63 -13.71 10.86
CA GLY A 30 28.74 -14.76 11.87
C GLY A 30 28.11 -14.43 13.22
N HIS A 31 27.51 -13.24 13.38
CA HIS A 31 26.68 -12.95 14.54
C HIS A 31 25.50 -13.93 14.65
N PHE A 32 25.26 -14.47 15.85
CA PHE A 32 24.18 -15.40 16.10
C PHE A 32 22.89 -14.67 16.51
N TYR A 33 21.91 -14.67 15.62
CA TYR A 33 20.62 -13.99 15.79
C TYR A 33 19.57 -14.81 16.56
N GLY A 34 19.89 -16.02 17.01
CA GLY A 34 18.92 -16.86 17.74
C GLY A 34 18.53 -16.33 19.13
N TYR A 35 19.23 -15.32 19.65
CA TYR A 35 18.86 -14.65 20.91
C TYR A 35 17.64 -13.72 20.80
N TYR A 36 17.15 -13.47 19.58
CA TYR A 36 15.99 -12.61 19.32
C TYR A 36 14.69 -13.41 19.11
N ASP A 37 14.57 -14.58 19.77
CA ASP A 37 13.46 -15.53 19.59
C ASP A 37 13.22 -15.97 18.13
N GLY A 38 14.23 -15.76 17.27
CA GLY A 38 14.17 -16.06 15.85
C GLY A 38 13.40 -15.04 15.01
N LEU A 39 12.66 -14.07 15.57
CA LEU A 39 11.98 -13.02 14.83
C LEU A 39 12.82 -11.73 14.87
N LEU A 40 13.26 -11.27 13.71
CA LEU A 40 14.14 -10.11 13.59
C LEU A 40 13.40 -8.85 13.17
N LEU A 41 12.41 -8.97 12.29
CA LEU A 41 11.59 -7.83 11.89
C LEU A 41 10.19 -8.30 11.51
N LEU A 42 9.19 -7.54 11.94
CA LEU A 42 7.81 -7.71 11.55
C LEU A 42 7.25 -6.36 11.11
N ALA A 43 6.89 -6.26 9.83
CA ALA A 43 6.31 -5.08 9.23
C ALA A 43 4.97 -5.41 8.58
N TYR A 44 4.02 -4.49 8.67
CA TYR A 44 2.68 -4.65 8.14
C TYR A 44 2.30 -3.46 7.27
N HIS A 45 1.66 -3.69 6.14
CA HIS A 45 1.07 -2.64 5.32
C HIS A 45 -0.45 -2.75 5.36
N ALA A 46 -1.11 -1.81 6.06
CA ALA A 46 -2.54 -1.90 6.36
C ALA A 46 -3.44 -1.95 5.14
N GLU A 47 -3.18 -1.05 4.22
CA GLU A 47 -3.94 -0.89 2.99
C GLU A 47 -3.88 -2.10 2.04
N TRP A 48 -2.72 -2.76 1.92
CA TRP A 48 -2.56 -3.89 1.02
C TRP A 48 -2.68 -5.24 1.72
N ASP A 49 -2.98 -5.22 3.03
CA ASP A 49 -3.05 -6.39 3.90
C ASP A 49 -1.83 -7.33 3.75
N LEU A 50 -0.64 -6.71 3.78
CA LEU A 50 0.64 -7.41 3.62
C LEU A 50 1.36 -7.53 4.96
N LEU A 51 1.91 -8.71 5.23
CA LEU A 51 2.78 -8.98 6.35
C LEU A 51 4.17 -9.39 5.86
N THR A 52 5.18 -8.64 6.26
CA THR A 52 6.59 -8.97 6.01
C THR A 52 7.23 -9.44 7.31
N ASP A 53 7.77 -10.65 7.27
CA ASP A 53 8.45 -11.32 8.38
C ASP A 53 9.90 -11.62 7.96
N LEU A 54 10.85 -11.08 8.73
CA LEU A 54 12.24 -11.48 8.67
C LEU A 54 12.57 -12.24 9.95
N SER A 55 13.04 -13.47 9.78
CA SER A 55 13.38 -14.39 10.85
C SER A 55 14.79 -14.97 10.67
N TRP A 56 15.38 -15.50 11.75
CA TRP A 56 16.62 -16.26 11.75
C TRP A 56 16.35 -17.75 11.94
N LEU A 57 16.84 -18.56 11.01
CA LEU A 57 16.84 -20.02 11.10
C LEU A 57 18.22 -20.47 11.62
N PRO A 58 18.32 -21.20 12.75
CA PRO A 58 19.60 -21.61 13.31
C PRO A 58 20.32 -22.75 12.55
N GLY A 59 19.77 -23.21 11.42
CA GLY A 59 20.30 -24.35 10.67
C GLY A 59 19.94 -25.72 11.29
N PRO A 60 20.39 -26.84 10.68
CA PRO A 60 20.04 -28.19 11.12
C PRO A 60 20.67 -28.55 12.47
N PRO A 61 20.04 -29.45 13.26
CA PRO A 61 20.56 -29.91 14.55
C PRO A 61 21.99 -30.49 14.43
N GLY A 62 22.85 -30.14 15.38
CA GLY A 62 24.23 -30.66 15.46
C GLY A 62 25.27 -29.87 14.66
N LYS A 63 24.89 -28.78 13.98
CA LYS A 63 25.82 -27.79 13.40
C LYS A 63 25.86 -26.53 14.25
N ASP A 64 26.99 -25.81 14.20
CA ASP A 64 27.10 -24.50 14.85
C ASP A 64 26.10 -23.52 14.20
N PRO A 65 25.14 -22.95 14.96
CA PRO A 65 24.18 -22.01 14.43
C PRO A 65 24.79 -20.72 13.85
N ALA A 66 25.97 -20.31 14.31
CA ALA A 66 26.70 -19.19 13.73
C ALA A 66 27.20 -19.52 12.30
N GLU A 67 27.50 -20.80 12.05
CA GLU A 67 28.01 -21.28 10.76
C GLU A 67 26.95 -21.87 9.84
N ALA A 68 25.80 -22.29 10.37
CA ALA A 68 24.76 -22.97 9.61
C ALA A 68 23.46 -22.19 9.50
N GLY A 69 23.31 -21.11 10.28
CA GLY A 69 22.10 -20.32 10.27
C GLY A 69 21.96 -19.42 9.04
N SER A 70 20.72 -19.07 8.74
CA SER A 70 20.31 -18.25 7.60
C SER A 70 19.17 -17.32 8.01
N PHE A 71 19.08 -16.19 7.32
CA PHE A 71 17.90 -15.34 7.36
C PHE A 71 16.82 -15.91 6.46
N LEU A 72 15.58 -15.87 6.93
CA LEU A 72 14.39 -16.19 6.18
C LEU A 72 13.52 -14.94 6.10
N LEU A 73 13.36 -14.40 4.89
CA LEU A 73 12.44 -13.30 4.62
C LEU A 73 11.21 -13.83 3.89
N ARG A 74 10.04 -13.56 4.45
CA ARG A 74 8.74 -13.94 3.90
C ARG A 74 7.84 -12.73 3.79
N VAL A 75 7.02 -12.73 2.75
CA VAL A 75 5.89 -11.81 2.60
C VAL A 75 4.64 -12.63 2.41
N MET A 76 3.62 -12.32 3.18
CA MET A 76 2.32 -12.99 3.17
C MET A 76 1.22 -11.99 2.86
N SER A 77 0.20 -12.43 2.12
CA SER A 77 -1.07 -11.70 2.00
C SER A 77 -2.10 -12.25 2.97
N ASP A 78 -2.85 -11.32 3.56
CA ASP A 78 -3.93 -11.50 4.53
C ASP A 78 -3.49 -11.88 5.97
N GLU A 79 -4.21 -11.33 6.95
CA GLU A 79 -4.00 -11.65 8.38
C GLU A 79 -4.63 -13.00 8.82
N ARG A 80 -5.33 -13.78 7.94
CA ARG A 80 -6.18 -14.92 8.36
C ARG A 80 -5.93 -16.28 7.71
N THR A 81 -5.40 -16.36 6.50
CA THR A 81 -5.13 -17.57 5.71
C THR A 81 -3.68 -17.68 5.20
N GLY A 82 -2.91 -16.59 5.18
CA GLY A 82 -1.44 -16.63 5.13
C GLY A 82 -0.87 -17.18 3.82
N HIS A 83 -1.29 -16.64 2.68
CA HIS A 83 -0.69 -17.03 1.40
C HIS A 83 0.70 -16.38 1.25
N GLU A 84 1.74 -17.19 1.20
CA GLU A 84 3.12 -16.73 0.96
C GLU A 84 3.25 -16.19 -0.47
N LEU A 85 3.53 -14.89 -0.59
CA LEU A 85 3.74 -14.18 -1.85
C LEU A 85 5.19 -14.21 -2.28
N HIS A 86 6.10 -14.19 -1.29
CA HIS A 86 7.52 -14.17 -1.51
C HIS A 86 8.25 -14.89 -0.37
N ARG A 87 9.30 -15.62 -0.73
CA ARG A 87 10.21 -16.26 0.20
C ARG A 87 11.62 -16.22 -0.35
N ILE A 88 12.53 -15.72 0.45
CA ILE A 88 13.97 -15.83 0.21
C ILE A 88 14.66 -16.28 1.49
N GLU A 89 15.67 -17.12 1.31
CA GLU A 89 16.53 -17.57 2.38
C GLU A 89 17.98 -17.29 1.99
N SER A 90 18.72 -16.60 2.85
CA SER A 90 20.11 -16.23 2.57
C SER A 90 20.91 -16.13 3.86
N ARG A 91 22.20 -16.43 3.77
CA ARG A 91 23.17 -16.18 4.85
C ARG A 91 23.79 -14.79 4.77
N ASP A 92 23.68 -14.17 3.59
CA ASP A 92 24.21 -12.85 3.33
C ASP A 92 23.19 -11.79 3.76
N GLN A 93 23.55 -11.03 4.80
CA GLN A 93 22.73 -9.95 5.34
C GLN A 93 22.48 -8.85 4.29
N ALA A 94 23.45 -8.55 3.41
CA ALA A 94 23.30 -7.52 2.39
C ALA A 94 22.27 -7.93 1.32
N VAL A 95 22.22 -9.22 0.97
CA VAL A 95 21.18 -9.76 0.08
C VAL A 95 19.79 -9.59 0.69
N ILE A 96 19.64 -9.88 1.99
CA ILE A 96 18.37 -9.74 2.71
C ILE A 96 17.94 -8.28 2.80
N VAL A 97 18.85 -7.36 3.13
CA VAL A 97 18.56 -5.92 3.19
C VAL A 97 18.11 -5.43 1.82
N THR A 98 18.85 -5.75 0.77
CA THR A 98 18.51 -5.36 -0.60
C THR A 98 17.13 -5.87 -1.00
N GLU A 99 16.83 -7.14 -0.71
CA GLU A 99 15.55 -7.74 -1.06
C GLU A 99 14.41 -7.17 -0.22
N LEU A 100 14.62 -6.94 1.07
CA LEU A 100 13.64 -6.32 1.97
C LEU A 100 13.26 -4.92 1.52
N GLU A 101 14.24 -4.06 1.22
CA GLU A 101 13.99 -2.71 0.71
C GLU A 101 13.30 -2.72 -0.66
N ARG A 102 13.72 -3.63 -1.55
CA ARG A 102 13.06 -3.83 -2.84
C ARG A 102 11.59 -4.22 -2.67
N LEU A 103 11.30 -5.15 -1.77
CA LEU A 103 9.95 -5.62 -1.49
C LEU A 103 9.09 -4.52 -0.87
N PHE A 104 9.62 -3.74 0.07
CA PHE A 104 8.91 -2.60 0.63
C PHE A 104 8.57 -1.53 -0.41
N ALA A 105 9.45 -1.28 -1.37
CA ALA A 105 9.21 -0.33 -2.44
C ALA A 105 8.23 -0.85 -3.52
N GLU A 106 8.33 -2.12 -3.87
CA GLU A 106 7.63 -2.66 -5.06
C GLU A 106 6.33 -3.38 -4.75
N LEU A 107 6.21 -4.07 -3.61
CA LEU A 107 5.03 -4.90 -3.34
C LEU A 107 3.74 -4.09 -3.18
N PRO A 108 3.71 -2.91 -2.53
CA PRO A 108 2.53 -2.05 -2.53
C PRO A 108 2.00 -1.77 -3.94
N VAL A 109 2.92 -1.61 -4.91
CA VAL A 109 2.57 -1.37 -6.32
C VAL A 109 2.10 -2.66 -7.02
N ARG A 110 2.73 -3.80 -6.72
CA ARG A 110 2.43 -5.10 -7.36
C ARG A 110 1.22 -5.83 -6.75
N HIS A 111 0.91 -5.56 -5.48
CA HIS A 111 -0.18 -6.15 -4.71
C HIS A 111 -1.33 -5.17 -4.46
N ALA A 112 -1.60 -4.31 -5.46
CA ALA A 112 -2.91 -3.67 -5.56
C ALA A 112 -4.00 -4.71 -5.24
N PRO A 113 -4.93 -4.43 -4.30
CA PRO A 113 -5.71 -5.47 -3.65
C PRO A 113 -6.37 -6.28 -4.73
N ARG A 114 -6.25 -7.60 -4.65
CA ARG A 114 -6.95 -8.52 -5.54
C ARG A 114 -8.46 -8.53 -5.23
N VAL A 115 -9.10 -7.36 -5.20
CA VAL A 115 -10.53 -7.27 -5.46
C VAL A 115 -10.71 -7.16 -6.97
N ARG A 116 -10.87 -8.32 -7.61
CA ARG A 116 -11.50 -8.52 -8.94
C ARG A 116 -11.25 -7.45 -10.03
N TYR A 117 -10.01 -7.07 -10.30
CA TYR A 117 -9.68 -6.29 -11.52
C TYR A 117 -9.86 -7.07 -12.83
N ALA A 118 -10.18 -8.36 -12.80
CA ALA A 118 -10.48 -9.13 -14.01
C ALA A 118 -11.61 -8.53 -14.86
N ASN A 119 -12.44 -7.66 -14.27
CA ASN A 119 -13.53 -6.96 -14.94
C ASN A 119 -13.21 -5.48 -15.25
N TYR A 120 -11.99 -5.01 -14.94
CA TYR A 120 -11.58 -3.62 -15.13
C TYR A 120 -10.62 -3.54 -16.32
N SER A 121 -10.75 -2.50 -17.14
CA SER A 121 -9.73 -2.18 -18.15
C SER A 121 -8.46 -1.63 -17.48
N CYS A 122 -7.32 -1.64 -18.20
CA CYS A 122 -6.08 -1.05 -17.70
C CYS A 122 -6.28 0.41 -17.28
N GLU A 123 -7.07 1.16 -18.05
CA GLU A 123 -7.37 2.56 -17.80
C GLU A 123 -8.27 2.77 -16.57
N GLU A 124 -9.16 1.82 -16.28
CA GLU A 124 -9.96 1.85 -15.05
C GLU A 124 -9.11 1.52 -13.80
N VAL A 125 -8.10 0.66 -13.95
CA VAL A 125 -7.11 0.40 -12.90
C VAL A 125 -6.26 1.65 -12.65
N ASP A 126 -5.78 2.32 -13.69
CA ASP A 126 -5.03 3.57 -13.56
C ASP A 126 -5.87 4.66 -12.86
N MET A 127 -7.14 4.80 -13.26
CA MET A 127 -8.10 5.70 -12.62
C MET A 127 -8.28 5.37 -11.13
N LEU A 128 -8.45 4.09 -10.78
CA LEU A 128 -8.57 3.66 -9.40
C LEU A 128 -7.32 4.02 -8.59
N MET A 129 -6.12 3.74 -9.11
CA MET A 129 -4.86 4.05 -8.42
C MET A 129 -4.66 5.56 -8.24
N GLY A 130 -5.06 6.37 -9.23
CA GLY A 130 -5.05 7.83 -9.13
C GLY A 130 -5.98 8.35 -8.03
N LEU A 131 -7.22 7.86 -8.00
CA LEU A 131 -8.19 8.18 -6.95
C LEU A 131 -7.73 7.71 -5.57
N TYR A 132 -7.10 6.54 -5.49
CA TYR A 132 -6.59 5.99 -4.24
C TYR A 132 -5.47 6.88 -3.66
N LYS A 133 -4.49 7.28 -4.48
CA LYS A 133 -3.42 8.21 -4.06
C LYS A 133 -3.99 9.56 -3.62
N ALA A 134 -4.98 10.09 -4.34
CA ALA A 134 -5.64 11.34 -3.99
C ALA A 134 -6.42 11.23 -2.67
N MET A 135 -7.07 10.09 -2.41
CA MET A 135 -7.79 9.80 -1.16
C MET A 135 -6.85 9.84 0.04
N LEU A 136 -5.72 9.11 -0.01
CA LEU A 136 -4.73 9.12 1.07
C LEU A 136 -4.23 10.54 1.37
N LYS A 137 -3.90 11.29 0.31
CA LYS A 137 -3.42 12.65 0.44
C LYS A 137 -4.48 13.58 1.05
N LEU A 138 -5.71 13.54 0.54
CA LEU A 138 -6.83 14.33 1.06
C LEU A 138 -7.10 14.05 2.53
N ARG A 139 -7.14 12.80 2.96
CA ARG A 139 -7.35 12.45 4.37
C ARG A 139 -6.23 12.98 5.28
N SER A 140 -5.00 13.04 4.76
CA SER A 140 -3.87 13.57 5.52
C SER A 140 -3.85 15.11 5.60
N GLU A 141 -4.37 15.79 4.58
CA GLU A 141 -4.28 17.25 4.44
C GLU A 141 -5.58 17.99 4.82
N ASP A 142 -6.74 17.32 4.78
CA ASP A 142 -8.06 17.88 5.04
C ASP A 142 -8.81 17.07 6.12
N PRO A 143 -8.74 17.51 7.39
CA PRO A 143 -9.42 16.84 8.50
C PRO A 143 -10.94 16.84 8.38
N ALA A 144 -11.54 17.81 7.67
CA ALA A 144 -12.98 17.85 7.48
C ALA A 144 -13.42 16.78 6.47
N PHE A 145 -12.63 16.57 5.43
CA PHE A 145 -12.82 15.46 4.51
C PHE A 145 -12.62 14.10 5.20
N ASP A 146 -11.55 13.94 5.99
CA ASP A 146 -11.32 12.70 6.75
C ASP A 146 -12.48 12.39 7.72
N ALA A 147 -12.99 13.40 8.43
CA ALA A 147 -14.16 13.26 9.29
C ALA A 147 -15.45 12.94 8.51
N SER A 148 -15.56 13.34 7.24
CA SER A 148 -16.70 13.01 6.37
C SER A 148 -16.70 11.55 5.92
N CYS A 149 -15.52 10.90 5.91
CA CYS A 149 -15.37 9.48 5.65
C CYS A 149 -15.81 8.66 6.88
N GLN A 150 -17.12 8.57 7.10
CA GLN A 150 -17.74 7.83 8.21
C GLN A 150 -17.67 6.30 8.07
N THR A 151 -16.79 5.81 7.19
CA THR A 151 -16.60 4.39 6.88
C THR A 151 -15.16 4.02 7.15
N GLY A 152 -14.92 2.85 7.78
CA GLY A 152 -13.57 2.31 7.93
C GLY A 152 -12.88 2.04 6.58
N ASP A 153 -11.57 1.78 6.59
CA ASP A 153 -10.73 1.72 5.39
C ASP A 153 -11.24 0.72 4.31
N LEU A 154 -11.76 -0.45 4.72
CA LEU A 154 -12.38 -1.43 3.82
C LEU A 154 -13.63 -0.88 3.08
N GLY A 155 -14.36 0.02 3.73
CA GLY A 155 -15.52 0.70 3.14
C GLY A 155 -15.11 1.77 2.13
N ILE A 156 -13.98 2.44 2.37
CA ILE A 156 -13.40 3.42 1.45
C ILE A 156 -12.92 2.70 0.18
N GLU A 157 -12.18 1.60 0.32
CA GLU A 157 -11.69 0.82 -0.82
C GLU A 157 -12.84 0.30 -1.70
N SER A 158 -13.86 -0.31 -1.08
CA SER A 158 -15.05 -0.80 -1.79
C SER A 158 -15.75 0.32 -2.57
N LYS A 159 -15.78 1.52 -2.01
CA LYS A 159 -16.41 2.68 -2.64
C LYS A 159 -15.55 3.26 -3.77
N LEU A 160 -14.23 3.33 -3.60
CA LEU A 160 -13.30 3.74 -4.66
C LEU A 160 -13.39 2.81 -5.88
N GLN A 161 -13.49 1.50 -5.65
CA GLN A 161 -13.72 0.53 -6.72
C GLN A 161 -15.03 0.79 -7.46
N ALA A 162 -16.12 1.14 -6.76
CA ALA A 162 -17.38 1.50 -7.40
C ALA A 162 -17.29 2.82 -8.20
N ILE A 163 -16.53 3.81 -7.71
CA ILE A 163 -16.41 5.13 -8.35
C ILE A 163 -15.47 5.10 -9.55
N ALA A 164 -14.38 4.33 -9.53
CA ALA A 164 -13.34 4.41 -10.55
C ALA A 164 -13.85 4.19 -11.98
N PRO A 165 -14.69 3.18 -12.28
CA PRO A 165 -15.29 3.02 -13.61
C PRO A 165 -16.17 4.21 -14.01
N MET A 166 -16.90 4.80 -13.05
CA MET A 166 -17.76 5.97 -13.29
C MET A 166 -16.91 7.20 -13.60
N ALA A 167 -15.86 7.45 -12.82
CA ALA A 167 -14.92 8.54 -13.05
C ALA A 167 -14.20 8.41 -14.40
N ARG A 168 -13.85 7.17 -14.79
CA ARG A 168 -13.28 6.87 -16.10
C ARG A 168 -14.24 7.24 -17.23
N ARG A 169 -15.47 6.76 -17.21
CA ARG A 169 -16.49 7.11 -18.20
C ARG A 169 -16.74 8.61 -18.28
N TYR A 170 -16.80 9.28 -17.12
CA TYR A 170 -16.96 10.73 -17.07
C TYR A 170 -15.78 11.44 -17.74
N TRP A 171 -14.55 11.00 -17.46
CA TRP A 171 -13.33 11.54 -18.06
C TRP A 171 -13.26 11.35 -19.58
N GLU A 172 -13.71 10.19 -20.08
CA GLU A 172 -13.80 9.90 -21.52
C GLU A 172 -14.87 10.72 -22.23
N GLY A 173 -15.96 11.05 -21.53
CA GLY A 173 -17.05 11.88 -22.04
C GLY A 173 -16.71 13.38 -22.13
N ILE A 174 -15.48 13.79 -21.84
CA ILE A 174 -15.01 15.16 -22.00
C ILE A 174 -14.18 15.24 -23.29
N ASP A 175 -14.51 16.24 -24.09
CA ASP A 175 -13.78 16.55 -25.32
C ASP A 175 -12.26 16.73 -25.03
N PRO A 176 -11.36 16.09 -25.83
CA PRO A 176 -9.92 16.19 -25.63
C PRO A 176 -9.39 17.63 -25.62
N GLU A 177 -9.88 18.52 -26.48
CA GLU A 177 -9.42 19.91 -26.52
C GLU A 177 -9.78 20.64 -25.23
N THR A 178 -10.93 20.30 -24.64
CA THR A 178 -11.34 20.84 -23.34
C THR A 178 -10.46 20.34 -22.20
N ARG A 179 -10.02 19.08 -22.23
CA ARG A 179 -9.11 18.51 -21.21
C ARG A 179 -7.71 19.13 -21.29
N ASP A 180 -7.21 19.33 -22.51
CA ASP A 180 -5.85 19.82 -22.73
C ASP A 180 -5.71 21.33 -22.50
N SER A 181 -6.79 22.10 -22.70
CA SER A 181 -6.79 23.56 -22.58
C SER A 181 -7.12 24.10 -21.18
N ASP A 182 -7.68 23.27 -20.29
CA ASP A 182 -8.15 23.71 -18.97
C ASP A 182 -7.52 22.90 -17.84
N SER A 183 -6.71 23.59 -17.02
CA SER A 183 -5.99 23.01 -15.88
C SER A 183 -6.86 22.24 -14.88
N ARG A 184 -8.18 22.50 -14.84
CA ARG A 184 -9.14 21.79 -13.98
C ARG A 184 -9.23 20.30 -14.30
N TRP A 185 -8.83 19.91 -15.51
CA TRP A 185 -8.76 18.53 -15.96
C TRP A 185 -7.36 17.93 -15.88
N THR A 186 -6.47 18.47 -15.04
CA THR A 186 -5.24 17.74 -14.70
C THR A 186 -5.53 16.69 -13.63
N GLU A 187 -4.85 15.55 -13.63
CA GLU A 187 -5.01 14.49 -12.61
C GLU A 187 -4.92 15.05 -11.17
N ARG A 188 -4.00 16.00 -10.96
CA ARG A 188 -3.80 16.70 -9.69
C ARG A 188 -5.04 17.44 -9.21
N ILE A 189 -5.89 17.93 -10.12
CA ILE A 189 -7.11 18.68 -9.77
C ILE A 189 -8.34 17.79 -9.89
N PHE A 190 -8.42 16.93 -10.90
CA PHE A 190 -9.59 16.09 -11.14
C PHE A 190 -9.83 15.09 -10.01
N TYR A 191 -8.81 14.29 -9.61
CA TYR A 191 -9.02 13.23 -8.63
C TYR A 191 -9.49 13.74 -7.26
N PRO A 192 -8.87 14.78 -6.66
CA PRO A 192 -9.34 15.27 -5.36
C PRO A 192 -10.78 15.80 -5.41
N ASN A 193 -11.15 16.52 -6.48
CA ASN A 193 -12.49 17.08 -6.62
C ASN A 193 -13.55 16.01 -6.86
N VAL A 194 -13.22 14.96 -7.64
CA VAL A 194 -14.08 13.79 -7.79
C VAL A 194 -14.41 13.18 -6.43
N LEU A 195 -13.42 12.99 -5.57
CA LEU A 195 -13.58 12.38 -4.25
C LEU A 195 -14.37 13.26 -3.29
N GLN A 196 -14.10 14.57 -3.25
CA GLN A 196 -14.82 15.51 -2.39
C GLN A 196 -16.32 15.62 -2.72
N LEU A 197 -16.71 15.30 -3.96
CA LEU A 197 -18.11 15.32 -4.42
C LEU A 197 -18.83 13.97 -4.23
N CYS A 198 -18.18 12.97 -3.63
CA CYS A 198 -18.78 11.67 -3.30
C CYS A 198 -19.39 11.66 -1.89
N ASP A 199 -20.49 10.92 -1.69
CA ASP A 199 -21.14 10.80 -0.38
C ASP A 199 -20.53 9.69 0.48
N TRP A 200 -19.44 9.97 1.19
CA TRP A 200 -18.71 8.96 1.97
C TRP A 200 -19.45 8.39 3.19
N SER A 201 -20.68 8.86 3.47
CA SER A 201 -21.48 8.32 4.58
C SER A 201 -22.04 6.91 4.32
N HIS A 202 -22.17 6.50 3.04
CA HIS A 202 -22.76 5.20 2.68
C HIS A 202 -21.95 4.48 1.58
N ALA A 203 -21.27 3.39 1.94
CA ALA A 203 -20.39 2.64 1.04
C ALA A 203 -21.08 1.97 -0.18
N ARG A 204 -22.42 1.89 -0.25
CA ARG A 204 -23.14 1.06 -1.24
C ARG A 204 -24.24 1.77 -2.06
N ARG A 205 -24.35 3.10 -2.00
CA ARG A 205 -25.53 3.80 -2.53
C ARG A 205 -25.28 4.89 -3.56
N GLU A 206 -24.04 5.09 -3.97
CA GLU A 206 -23.74 6.11 -4.99
C GLU A 206 -24.31 5.68 -6.35
N LYS A 207 -25.27 6.45 -6.88
CA LYS A 207 -25.82 6.24 -8.22
C LYS A 207 -25.02 7.07 -9.22
N GLU A 208 -24.69 6.46 -10.36
CA GLU A 208 -23.88 7.10 -11.40
C GLU A 208 -24.47 8.43 -11.88
N ASN A 209 -25.77 8.49 -12.19
CA ASN A 209 -26.41 9.70 -12.68
C ASN A 209 -26.35 10.85 -11.67
N ASP A 210 -26.53 10.56 -10.39
CA ASP A 210 -26.49 11.58 -9.33
C ASP A 210 -25.05 12.10 -9.15
N LEU A 211 -24.07 11.20 -9.23
CA LEU A 211 -22.65 11.54 -9.14
C LEU A 211 -22.20 12.37 -10.36
N PHE A 212 -22.62 11.99 -11.56
CA PHE A 212 -22.33 12.74 -12.79
C PHE A 212 -22.95 14.13 -12.76
N ALA A 213 -24.18 14.27 -12.26
CA ALA A 213 -24.81 15.58 -12.11
C ALA A 213 -24.01 16.49 -11.16
N ARG A 214 -23.47 15.95 -10.05
CA ARG A 214 -22.60 16.72 -9.15
C ARG A 214 -21.28 17.11 -9.81
N TRP A 215 -20.64 16.19 -10.53
CA TRP A 215 -19.42 16.49 -11.28
C TRP A 215 -19.65 17.52 -12.38
N ASP A 216 -20.74 17.42 -13.14
CA ASP A 216 -21.10 18.41 -14.15
C ASP A 216 -21.35 19.78 -13.53
N MET A 217 -22.07 19.85 -12.42
CA MET A 217 -22.29 21.12 -11.73
C MET A 217 -20.96 21.78 -11.32
N TYR A 218 -19.99 21.00 -10.85
CA TYR A 218 -18.69 21.52 -10.41
C TYR A 218 -17.76 21.87 -11.58
N PHE A 219 -17.55 20.94 -12.50
CA PHE A 219 -16.56 21.11 -13.56
C PHE A 219 -17.10 21.90 -14.76
N ARG A 220 -18.39 21.76 -15.09
CA ARG A 220 -19.02 22.39 -16.27
C ARG A 220 -19.98 23.53 -15.90
N GLY A 221 -20.58 23.48 -14.71
CA GLY A 221 -21.57 24.47 -14.23
C GLY A 221 -21.00 25.84 -13.89
N ALA A 222 -19.67 26.01 -13.83
CA ALA A 222 -19.02 27.33 -13.69
C ALA A 222 -18.95 28.14 -14.99
N LYS A 223 -19.61 27.71 -16.08
CA LYS A 223 -19.91 28.55 -17.26
C LYS A 223 -21.34 29.09 -17.12
N GLY A 224 -21.54 30.02 -16.19
CA GLY A 224 -22.75 30.80 -16.00
C GLY A 224 -22.36 32.22 -15.61
#